data_AF-H5SIJ3-F1
#
_entry.id   AF-H5SIJ3-F1
#
_cell.length_a   1.000
_cell.length_b   1.000
_cell.length_c   1.000
_cell.angle_alpha   90.00
_cell.angle_beta   90.00
_cell.angle_gamma   90.00
#
_symmetry.space_group_name_H-M   'P 1'
#
loop_
_entity.id
_entity.type
_entity.pdbx_description
1 polymer ?
#
loop_
_entity_poly.entity_id
_entity_poly.type
_entity_poly.pdbx_seq_one_letter_code
_entity_poly.pdbx_strand_id
1 'polypeptide(L)'
;MRSLHRYIEFLGARFLWWDDKPNQPIEIDKQLLKTLSHGRVCPYFRLRSKQPGLSFAAPIEVYVICRGSAEPRLLASEEIVITDAPTVYVPGTIAASDVRQIIAFELRHAGHSIGHLSLCPVPVAKINSEGAFQAAPEDLPWSPAYDEELRERLDRLMEQP
;
A
#
# COMPACT_ATOMS: atom_id res chain seq x y z
N MET A 1 3.37 22.15 17.50
CA MET A 1 3.24 21.99 16.03
C MET A 1 1.88 21.39 15.74
N ARG A 2 1.10 21.95 14.80
CA ARG A 2 -0.11 21.26 14.29
C ARG A 2 0.34 19.97 13.61
N SER A 3 -0.37 18.88 13.85
CA SER A 3 0.05 17.58 13.32
C SER A 3 -0.16 17.54 11.81
N LEU A 4 0.94 17.42 11.05
CA LEU A 4 0.96 17.57 9.59
C LEU A 4 0.23 16.42 8.87
N HIS A 5 0.05 15.24 9.51
CA HIS A 5 -0.67 14.10 8.93
C HIS A 5 -2.06 14.48 8.37
N ARG A 6 -2.75 15.44 9.01
CA ARG A 6 -4.11 15.86 8.61
C ARG A 6 -4.13 16.59 7.27
N TYR A 7 -3.00 17.15 6.85
CA TYR A 7 -2.88 17.87 5.59
C TYR A 7 -2.37 16.99 4.46
N ILE A 8 -1.98 15.73 4.73
CA ILE A 8 -1.53 14.80 3.71
C ILE A 8 -2.73 14.02 3.19
N GLU A 9 -2.85 13.95 1.87
CA GLU A 9 -3.84 13.14 1.16
C GLU A 9 -3.15 12.00 0.43
N PHE A 10 -3.64 10.79 0.64
CA PHE A 10 -3.26 9.63 -0.14
C PHE A 10 -4.11 9.54 -1.41
N LEU A 11 -3.47 9.64 -2.58
CA LEU A 11 -4.14 9.57 -3.88
C LEU A 11 -4.17 8.15 -4.45
N GLY A 12 -3.36 7.25 -3.90
CA GLY A 12 -3.28 5.85 -4.31
C GLY A 12 -1.86 5.34 -4.41
N ALA A 13 -1.75 4.03 -4.60
CA ALA A 13 -0.47 3.35 -4.75
C ALA A 13 -0.51 2.25 -5.81
N ARG A 14 0.66 1.92 -6.35
CA ARG A 14 0.90 0.91 -7.39
C ARG A 14 2.23 0.20 -7.13
N PHE A 15 2.50 -0.83 -7.92
CA PHE A 15 3.79 -1.51 -7.93
C PHE A 15 4.53 -1.21 -9.22
N LEU A 16 5.82 -0.94 -9.11
CA LEU A 16 6.72 -0.92 -10.26
C LEU A 16 7.65 -2.12 -10.18
N TRP A 17 8.06 -2.63 -11.34
CA TRP A 17 9.02 -3.71 -11.45
C TRP A 17 10.09 -3.42 -12.48
N TRP A 18 11.30 -3.88 -12.17
CA TRP A 18 12.46 -3.90 -13.05
C TRP A 18 12.92 -5.33 -13.22
N ASP A 19 13.13 -5.72 -14.47
CA ASP A 19 13.90 -6.92 -14.78
C ASP A 19 15.40 -6.68 -14.53
N ASP A 20 16.20 -7.74 -14.52
CA ASP A 20 17.66 -7.67 -14.34
C ASP A 20 18.38 -6.99 -15.54
N LYS A 21 17.65 -6.64 -16.59
CA LYS A 21 18.13 -5.85 -17.73
C LYS A 21 17.84 -4.36 -17.48
N PRO A 22 18.73 -3.45 -17.93
CA PRO A 22 18.58 -2.00 -17.71
C PRO A 22 17.47 -1.40 -18.59
N ASN A 23 16.23 -1.73 -18.28
CA ASN A 23 15.02 -1.20 -18.88
C ASN A 23 14.28 -0.26 -17.92
N GLN A 24 13.35 0.53 -18.46
CA GLN A 24 12.47 1.37 -17.66
C GLN A 24 11.57 0.53 -16.74
N PRO A 25 11.21 1.04 -15.54
CA PRO A 25 10.24 0.38 -14.68
C PRO A 25 8.91 0.19 -15.40
N ILE A 26 8.29 -0.96 -15.16
CA ILE A 26 6.95 -1.26 -15.67
C ILE A 26 5.99 -1.27 -14.48
N GLU A 27 4.87 -0.56 -14.61
CA GLU A 27 3.77 -0.67 -13.65
C GLU A 27 3.14 -2.06 -13.77
N ILE A 28 3.01 -2.75 -12.64
CA ILE A 28 2.51 -4.12 -12.60
C ILE A 28 1.33 -4.28 -11.65
N ASP A 29 0.43 -5.17 -12.03
CA ASP A 29 -0.71 -5.54 -11.19
C ASP A 29 -0.27 -6.44 -10.02
N LYS A 30 -1.02 -6.34 -8.92
CA LYS A 30 -0.90 -7.19 -7.72
C LYS A 30 -0.96 -8.69 -8.04
N GLN A 31 -1.75 -9.09 -9.03
CA GLN A 31 -1.87 -10.49 -9.44
C GLN A 31 -0.60 -10.99 -10.12
N LEU A 32 0.03 -10.14 -10.94
CA LEU A 32 1.26 -10.46 -11.67
C LEU A 32 2.47 -10.48 -10.74
N LEU A 33 2.49 -9.66 -9.67
CA LEU A 33 3.57 -9.68 -8.67
C LEU A 33 3.90 -11.07 -8.13
N LYS A 34 2.89 -11.94 -7.95
CA LYS A 34 3.08 -13.27 -7.35
C LYS A 34 3.74 -14.27 -8.31
N THR A 35 3.70 -14.00 -9.61
CA THR A 35 4.30 -14.86 -10.64
C THR A 35 5.75 -14.48 -10.93
N LEU A 36 6.19 -13.30 -10.50
CA LEU A 36 7.57 -12.84 -10.67
C LEU A 36 8.52 -13.70 -9.81
N SER A 37 9.60 -14.16 -10.43
CA SER A 37 10.66 -14.95 -9.78
C SER A 37 12.02 -14.23 -9.74
N HIS A 38 12.20 -13.18 -10.55
CA HIS A 38 13.44 -12.40 -10.66
C HIS A 38 13.13 -10.90 -10.82
N GLY A 39 14.18 -10.09 -10.74
CA GLY A 39 14.08 -8.63 -10.78
C GLY A 39 13.71 -8.00 -9.43
N ARG A 40 13.37 -6.72 -9.49
CA ARG A 40 13.12 -5.88 -8.31
C ARG A 40 11.76 -5.22 -8.38
N VAL A 41 11.08 -5.17 -7.25
CA VAL A 41 9.74 -4.58 -7.11
C VAL A 41 9.84 -3.39 -6.16
N CYS A 42 9.16 -2.30 -6.45
CA CYS A 42 8.94 -1.23 -5.47
C CYS A 42 7.47 -0.90 -5.31
N PRO A 43 7.07 -0.47 -4.10
CA PRO A 43 5.83 0.28 -3.97
C PRO A 43 6.04 1.69 -4.57
N TYR A 44 4.96 2.24 -5.12
CA TYR A 44 4.88 3.58 -5.67
C TYR A 44 3.66 4.26 -5.05
N PHE A 45 3.86 5.36 -4.34
CA PHE A 45 2.79 6.10 -3.65
C PHE A 45 2.60 7.46 -4.29
N ARG A 46 1.34 7.92 -4.36
CA ARG A 46 0.97 9.26 -4.80
C ARG A 46 0.34 10.00 -3.63
N LEU A 47 0.89 11.16 -3.32
CA LEU A 47 0.51 12.01 -2.19
C LEU A 47 0.26 13.42 -2.67
N ARG A 48 -0.54 14.19 -1.93
CA ARG A 48 -0.58 15.65 -2.07
C ARG A 48 -0.97 16.30 -0.75
N SER A 49 -0.92 17.62 -0.69
CA SER A 49 -1.57 18.39 0.36
C SER A 49 -3.07 18.48 0.09
N LYS A 50 -3.88 18.29 1.14
CA LYS A 50 -5.33 18.59 1.12
C LYS A 50 -5.60 20.08 1.04
N GLN A 51 -4.62 20.93 1.35
CA GLN A 51 -4.78 22.37 1.40
C GLN A 51 -4.18 23.01 0.13
N PRO A 52 -4.99 23.69 -0.70
CA PRO A 52 -4.48 24.41 -1.86
C PRO A 52 -3.38 25.42 -1.49
N GLY A 53 -2.34 25.48 -2.29
CA GLY A 53 -1.17 26.35 -2.12
C GLY A 53 -0.23 25.97 -0.96
N LEU A 54 -0.50 24.89 -0.23
CA LEU A 54 0.33 24.46 0.89
C LEU A 54 1.43 23.49 0.40
N SER A 55 2.68 23.83 0.71
CA SER A 55 3.85 22.97 0.50
C SER A 55 4.64 22.84 1.79
N PHE A 56 5.05 21.61 2.13
CA PHE A 56 5.84 21.33 3.33
C PHE A 56 6.69 20.07 3.16
N ALA A 57 7.81 20.03 3.88
CA ALA A 57 8.57 18.80 4.06
C ALA A 57 7.93 17.95 5.17
N ALA A 58 7.85 16.65 4.96
CA ALA A 58 7.33 15.72 5.95
C ALA A 58 8.17 14.43 5.97
N PRO A 59 8.58 13.91 7.14
CA PRO A 59 9.14 12.57 7.26
C PRO A 59 8.07 11.54 6.93
N ILE A 60 8.35 10.69 5.95
CA ILE A 60 7.48 9.61 5.52
C ILE A 60 8.19 8.29 5.72
N GLU A 61 7.51 7.39 6.40
CA GLU A 61 7.99 6.06 6.73
C GLU A 61 7.20 5.03 5.92
N VAL A 62 7.90 4.05 5.37
CA VAL A 62 7.26 2.91 4.70
C VAL A 62 7.60 1.67 5.47
N TYR A 63 6.55 0.96 5.88
CA TYR A 63 6.63 -0.32 6.56
C TYR A 63 6.21 -1.44 5.63
N VAL A 64 6.85 -2.59 5.78
CA VAL A 64 6.49 -3.84 5.13
C VAL A 64 5.83 -4.75 6.16
N ILE A 65 4.66 -5.27 5.81
CA ILE A 65 3.94 -6.26 6.60
C ILE A 65 4.22 -7.62 5.99
N CYS A 66 4.85 -8.53 6.74
CA CYS A 66 5.19 -9.87 6.29
C CYS A 66 4.22 -10.93 6.85
N ARG A 67 3.99 -12.01 6.09
CA ARG A 67 3.20 -13.17 6.54
C ARG A 67 3.82 -13.78 7.79
N GLY A 68 2.96 -14.09 8.76
CA GLY A 68 3.37 -14.69 10.03
C GLY A 68 4.18 -13.75 10.94
N SER A 69 4.35 -12.48 10.57
CA SER A 69 5.00 -11.49 11.43
C SER A 69 3.95 -10.65 12.14
N ALA A 70 4.06 -10.54 13.47
CA ALA A 70 3.16 -9.72 14.27
C ALA A 70 3.43 -8.21 14.12
N GLU A 71 4.66 -7.83 13.75
CA GLU A 71 5.09 -6.43 13.73
C GLU A 71 5.55 -6.00 12.32
N PRO A 72 5.05 -4.85 11.82
CA PRO A 72 5.54 -4.26 10.57
C PRO A 72 7.03 -3.89 10.66
N ARG A 73 7.77 -4.12 9.58
CA ARG A 73 9.21 -3.80 9.49
C ARG A 73 9.43 -2.52 8.71
N LEU A 74 10.24 -1.60 9.24
CA LEU A 74 10.58 -0.38 8.52
C LEU A 74 11.42 -0.72 7.27
N LEU A 75 10.95 -0.27 6.10
CA LEU A 75 11.64 -0.40 4.82
C LEU A 75 12.44 0.87 4.49
N ALA A 76 11.81 2.03 4.67
CA ALA A 76 12.43 3.33 4.38
C ALA A 76 11.85 4.42 5.29
N SER A 77 12.65 5.44 5.58
CA SER A 77 12.24 6.66 6.29
C SER A 77 12.96 7.83 5.64
N GLU A 78 12.21 8.70 4.97
CA GLU A 78 12.75 9.79 4.16
C GLU A 78 11.94 11.07 4.35
N GLU A 79 12.59 12.22 4.31
CA GLU A 79 11.90 13.50 4.28
C GLU A 79 11.58 13.88 2.84
N ILE A 80 10.29 14.04 2.52
CA ILE A 80 9.83 14.40 1.18
C ILE A 80 9.06 15.71 1.19
N VAL A 81 9.08 16.42 0.06
CA VAL A 81 8.29 17.64 -0.14
C VAL A 81 6.91 17.28 -0.68
N ILE A 82 5.87 17.60 0.10
CA ILE A 82 4.48 17.43 -0.26
C ILE A 82 3.91 18.79 -0.67
N THR A 83 3.34 18.86 -1.87
CA THR A 83 2.67 20.05 -2.41
C THR A 83 1.20 19.75 -2.66
N ASP A 84 0.39 20.75 -3.00
CA ASP A 84 -1.00 20.56 -3.43
C ASP A 84 -1.14 19.88 -4.81
N ALA A 85 -0.04 19.70 -5.54
CA ALA A 85 0.06 18.83 -6.71
C ALA A 85 0.43 17.38 -6.33
N PRO A 86 0.07 16.36 -7.15
CA PRO A 86 0.46 14.98 -6.91
C PRO A 86 1.99 14.78 -6.88
N THR A 87 2.54 14.52 -5.70
CA THR A 87 3.91 14.10 -5.47
C THR A 87 4.01 12.57 -5.54
N VAL A 88 4.99 12.08 -6.29
CA VAL A 88 5.35 10.67 -6.35
C VAL A 88 6.39 10.35 -5.29
N TYR A 89 6.21 9.24 -4.59
CA TYR A 89 7.17 8.72 -3.63
C TYR A 89 7.46 7.23 -3.87
N VAL A 90 8.75 6.89 -4.00
CA VAL A 90 9.25 5.54 -4.29
C VAL A 90 10.37 5.18 -3.30
N PRO A 91 10.06 4.47 -2.20
CA PRO A 91 10.94 4.27 -1.03
C PRO A 91 12.04 3.19 -1.23
N GLY A 92 12.42 2.89 -2.47
CA GLY A 92 13.36 1.82 -2.80
C GLY A 92 12.71 0.50 -3.20
N THR A 93 13.54 -0.53 -3.42
CA THR A 93 13.12 -1.79 -4.08
C THR A 93 13.40 -3.03 -3.23
N ILE A 94 12.54 -4.03 -3.34
CA ILE A 94 12.69 -5.39 -2.77
C ILE A 94 12.92 -6.42 -3.88
N ALA A 95 13.49 -7.58 -3.56
CA ALA A 95 13.67 -8.63 -4.55
C ALA A 95 12.30 -9.25 -4.88
N ALA A 96 12.05 -9.57 -6.14
CA ALA A 96 10.81 -10.23 -6.54
C ALA A 96 10.59 -11.56 -5.78
N SER A 97 11.66 -12.27 -5.43
CA SER A 97 11.64 -13.48 -4.62
C SER A 97 11.00 -13.27 -3.24
N ASP A 98 11.16 -12.09 -2.66
CA ASP A 98 10.78 -11.79 -1.27
C ASP A 98 9.30 -11.34 -1.19
N VAL A 99 8.73 -10.93 -2.33
CA VAL A 99 7.34 -10.47 -2.46
C VAL A 99 6.34 -11.51 -1.93
N ARG A 100 6.64 -12.80 -2.04
CA ARG A 100 5.75 -13.87 -1.56
C ARG A 100 5.52 -13.83 -0.05
N GLN A 101 6.52 -13.37 0.70
CA GLN A 101 6.44 -13.22 2.15
C GLN A 101 5.73 -11.94 2.57
N ILE A 102 5.44 -11.03 1.63
CA ILE A 102 4.88 -9.71 1.92
C ILE A 102 3.38 -9.70 1.68
N ILE A 103 2.68 -9.08 2.62
CA ILE A 103 1.23 -8.90 2.62
C ILE A 103 0.87 -7.53 2.08
N ALA A 104 1.54 -6.49 2.59
CA ALA A 104 1.22 -5.11 2.29
C ALA A 104 2.41 -4.21 2.59
N PHE A 105 2.38 -3.03 1.99
CA PHE A 105 3.19 -1.89 2.38
C PHE A 105 2.29 -0.86 3.06
N GLU A 106 2.75 -0.29 4.16
CA GLU A 106 2.04 0.74 4.91
C GLU A 106 2.86 2.02 4.91
N LEU A 107 2.21 3.13 4.55
CA LEU A 107 2.80 4.46 4.53
C LEU A 107 2.41 5.20 5.81
N ARG A 108 3.39 5.70 6.55
CA ARG A 108 3.17 6.41 7.81
C ARG A 108 3.84 7.78 7.85
N HIS A 109 3.30 8.66 8.68
CA HIS A 109 3.92 9.92 9.08
C HIS A 109 3.71 10.15 10.57
N ALA A 110 4.81 10.34 11.30
CA ALA A 110 4.78 10.55 12.74
C ALA A 110 3.94 9.48 13.49
N GLY A 111 4.10 8.21 13.09
CA GLY A 111 3.37 7.08 13.67
C GLY A 111 1.91 6.90 13.19
N HIS A 112 1.38 7.82 12.37
CA HIS A 112 0.03 7.70 11.81
C HIS A 112 0.06 7.07 10.42
N SER A 113 -0.81 6.09 10.18
CA SER A 113 -1.03 5.54 8.84
C SER A 113 -1.68 6.57 7.93
N ILE A 114 -1.09 6.79 6.75
CA ILE A 114 -1.58 7.68 5.70
C ILE A 114 -2.26 6.88 4.59
N GLY A 115 -1.80 5.66 4.35
CA GLY A 115 -2.32 4.79 3.31
C GLY A 115 -1.53 3.50 3.20
N HIS A 116 -2.03 2.58 2.39
CA HIS A 116 -1.46 1.25 2.27
C HIS A 116 -1.56 0.71 0.85
N LEU A 117 -0.69 -0.25 0.56
CA LEU A 117 -0.63 -0.97 -0.70
C LEU A 117 -0.59 -2.47 -0.40
N SER A 118 -1.77 -3.10 -0.41
CA SER A 118 -1.92 -4.54 -0.18
C SER A 118 -1.55 -5.38 -1.42
N LEU A 119 -0.86 -6.50 -1.21
CA LEU A 119 -0.59 -7.57 -2.19
C LEU A 119 -1.56 -8.75 -2.04
N CYS A 120 -2.25 -8.84 -0.91
CA CYS A 120 -3.29 -9.84 -0.73
C CYS A 120 -4.54 -9.41 -1.53
N PRO A 121 -5.20 -10.37 -2.24
CA PRO A 121 -6.49 -10.07 -2.81
C PRO A 121 -7.41 -9.67 -1.65
N VAL A 122 -8.17 -8.59 -1.85
CA VAL A 122 -9.30 -8.30 -0.96
C VAL A 122 -10.22 -9.52 -1.03
N PRO A 123 -10.58 -10.13 0.11
CA PRO A 123 -11.44 -11.29 0.14
C PRO A 123 -12.78 -10.83 -0.41
N VAL A 124 -13.12 -11.40 -1.56
CA VAL A 124 -14.44 -11.27 -2.14
C VAL A 124 -15.25 -12.42 -1.59
N ALA A 125 -16.36 -12.13 -0.92
CA ALA A 125 -17.33 -13.15 -0.57
C ALA A 125 -17.87 -13.76 -1.87
N LYS A 126 -17.45 -14.99 -2.17
CA LYS A 126 -17.96 -15.75 -3.31
C LYS A 126 -19.01 -16.72 -2.79
N ILE A 127 -20.14 -16.80 -3.46
CA ILE A 127 -21.13 -17.83 -3.22
C ILE A 127 -20.74 -19.02 -4.09
N ASN A 128 -20.59 -20.20 -3.49
CA ASN A 128 -20.31 -21.42 -4.24
C ASN A 128 -21.57 -21.89 -4.99
N SER A 129 -21.44 -22.92 -5.83
CA SER A 129 -22.57 -23.48 -6.59
C SER A 129 -23.68 -24.08 -5.72
N GLU A 130 -23.43 -24.27 -4.42
CA GLU A 130 -24.38 -24.79 -3.43
C GLU A 130 -25.07 -23.67 -2.63
N GLY A 131 -24.77 -22.40 -2.92
CA GLY A 131 -25.33 -21.25 -2.21
C GLY A 131 -24.63 -20.90 -0.89
N ALA A 132 -23.52 -21.57 -0.55
CA ALA A 132 -22.73 -21.31 0.65
C ALA A 132 -21.62 -20.28 0.40
N PHE A 133 -21.22 -19.55 1.45
CA PHE A 133 -20.07 -18.66 1.40
C PHE A 133 -18.77 -19.45 1.24
N GLN A 134 -17.96 -19.10 0.26
CA GLN A 134 -16.60 -19.59 0.11
C GLN A 134 -15.74 -19.00 1.23
N ALA A 135 -15.03 -19.86 1.96
CA ALA A 135 -14.13 -19.44 3.04
C ALA A 135 -13.09 -18.43 2.51
N ALA A 136 -12.74 -17.46 3.35
CA ALA A 136 -11.67 -16.53 3.04
C ALA A 136 -10.35 -17.30 2.82
N PRO A 137 -9.46 -16.83 1.94
CA PRO A 137 -8.14 -17.44 1.77
C PRO A 137 -7.40 -17.49 3.12
N GLU A 138 -6.73 -18.62 3.42
CA GLU A 138 -6.01 -18.83 4.69
C GLU A 138 -4.95 -17.77 4.98
N ASP A 139 -4.39 -17.17 3.92
CA ASP A 139 -3.39 -16.11 3.99
C ASP A 139 -3.97 -14.70 4.18
N LEU A 140 -5.27 -14.58 4.48
CA LEU A 140 -5.89 -13.28 4.69
C LEU A 140 -5.34 -12.68 6.00
N PRO A 141 -4.60 -11.56 5.93
CA PRO A 141 -4.01 -10.96 7.09
C PRO A 141 -5.03 -10.03 7.74
N TRP A 142 -5.74 -10.53 8.73
CA TRP A 142 -6.44 -9.68 9.70
C TRP A 142 -5.39 -8.88 10.48
N SER A 143 -5.04 -7.73 9.91
CA SER A 143 -4.17 -6.73 10.51
C SER A 143 -4.97 -5.46 10.75
N PRO A 144 -4.56 -4.58 11.69
CA PRO A 144 -5.27 -3.32 11.92
C PRO A 144 -5.39 -2.45 10.66
N ALA A 145 -4.42 -2.51 9.75
CA ALA A 145 -4.46 -1.84 8.46
C ALA A 145 -5.51 -2.43 7.51
N TYR A 146 -5.71 -3.76 7.57
CA TYR A 146 -6.75 -4.45 6.81
C TYR A 146 -8.16 -4.10 7.33
N ASP A 147 -8.32 -3.98 8.65
CA ASP A 147 -9.57 -3.52 9.26
C ASP A 147 -9.93 -2.09 8.84
N GLU A 148 -8.94 -1.19 8.77
CA GLU A 148 -9.13 0.19 8.32
C GLU A 148 -9.54 0.24 6.83
N GLU A 149 -8.87 -0.51 5.94
CA GLU A 149 -9.27 -0.59 4.53
C GLU A 149 -10.70 -1.11 4.37
N LEU A 150 -11.05 -2.15 5.14
CA LEU A 150 -12.38 -2.73 5.10
C LEU A 150 -13.43 -1.72 5.55
N ARG A 151 -13.15 -0.96 6.63
CA ARG A 151 -14.03 0.10 7.13
C ARG A 151 -14.23 1.21 6.10
N GLU A 152 -13.14 1.74 5.53
CA GLU A 152 -13.22 2.79 4.49
C GLU A 152 -14.01 2.36 3.25
N ARG A 153 -14.00 1.06 2.92
CA ARG A 153 -14.80 0.51 1.82
C ARG A 153 -16.26 0.33 2.20
N LEU A 154 -16.54 -0.14 3.41
CA LEU A 154 -17.90 -0.28 3.94
C LEU A 154 -18.60 1.08 4.04
N ASP A 155 -17.90 2.10 4.52
CA ASP A 155 -18.42 3.46 4.61
C ASP A 155 -18.80 3.97 3.21
N ARG A 156 -17.92 3.79 2.20
CA ARG A 156 -18.22 4.14 0.80
C ARG A 156 -19.41 3.39 0.19
N LEU A 157 -19.60 2.13 0.56
CA LEU A 157 -20.74 1.32 0.12
C LEU A 157 -22.05 1.79 0.77
N MET A 158 -21.99 2.23 2.03
CA MET A 158 -23.16 2.75 2.75
C MET A 158 -23.53 4.19 2.39
N GLU A 159 -22.57 4.98 1.88
CA GLU A 159 -22.79 6.34 1.42
C GLU A 159 -23.40 6.43 0.00
N GLN A 160 -23.57 5.31 -0.72
CA GLN A 160 -24.29 5.27 -1.99
C GLN A 160 -25.79 5.04 -1.79
N PRO A 161 -26.67 5.98 -2.19
CA PRO A 161 -28.09 5.68 -2.48
C PRO A 161 -28.26 4.97 -3.84
#